data_AF-A0A0M3N0B3-F1
#
_entry.id   AF-A0A0M3N0B3-F1
#
_cell.length_a   1.000
_cell.length_b   1.000
_cell.length_c   1.000
_cell.angle_alpha   90.00
_cell.angle_beta   90.00
_cell.angle_gamma   90.00
#
_symmetry.space_group_name_H-M   'P 1'
#
loop_
_entity.id
_entity.type
_entity.pdbx_description
1 polymer ?
#
loop_
_entity_poly.entity_id
_entity_poly.type
_entity_poly.pdbx_seq_one_letter_code
_entity_poly.pdbx_strand_id
1 'polypeptide(L)'
;LDWEPLKGQAFLQKEVGFLDRSLIIPKPGIYYIYCQVGFRGRGCNDAVSGPLALSSRVLQRQDSYPEPILLLAGVESVCGEQQWQGTASEKRVWYTSISLGALVQLDEKQRLYVNVSHPQHVDYRDGKTFFGVTMI
;
A
#
# COMPACT_ATOMS: atom_id res chain seq x y z
N LEU A 1 6.88 -5.83 1.47
CA LEU A 1 5.51 -6.11 1.96
C LEU A 1 5.08 -7.43 1.35
N ASP A 2 4.57 -8.36 2.15
CA ASP A 2 4.03 -9.63 1.66
C ASP A 2 2.54 -9.69 2.01
N TRP A 3 1.72 -10.19 1.08
CA TRP A 3 0.26 -10.20 1.22
C TRP A 3 -0.19 -11.63 1.48
N GLU A 4 -1.08 -11.80 2.45
CA GLU A 4 -1.61 -13.11 2.84
C GLU A 4 -3.07 -13.23 2.36
N PRO A 5 -3.35 -14.05 1.33
CA PRO A 5 -4.69 -14.13 0.72
C PRO A 5 -5.71 -14.98 1.50
N LEU A 6 -5.29 -15.83 2.44
CA LEU A 6 -6.16 -16.86 3.04
C LEU A 6 -6.32 -16.75 4.57
N LYS A 7 -5.71 -15.74 5.21
CA LYS A 7 -5.75 -15.59 6.67
C LYS A 7 -6.69 -14.47 7.12
N GLY A 8 -7.30 -14.66 8.28
CA GLY A 8 -8.16 -13.64 8.91
C GLY A 8 -9.42 -13.42 8.08
N GLN A 9 -9.65 -12.17 7.66
CA GLN A 9 -10.78 -11.79 6.80
C GLN A 9 -10.39 -11.70 5.31
N ALA A 10 -9.17 -12.11 4.94
CA ALA A 10 -8.73 -12.14 3.56
C ALA A 10 -9.43 -13.29 2.81
N PHE A 11 -9.70 -13.07 1.52
CA PHE A 11 -10.28 -14.08 0.65
C PHE A 11 -9.87 -13.85 -0.81
N LEU A 12 -9.87 -14.93 -1.57
CA LEU A 12 -9.86 -14.91 -3.04
C LEU A 12 -11.17 -15.54 -3.51
N GLN A 13 -11.86 -14.87 -4.43
CA GLN A 13 -13.11 -15.34 -5.03
C GLN A 13 -13.05 -15.16 -6.54
N LYS A 14 -13.92 -15.90 -7.27
CA LYS A 14 -14.15 -15.73 -8.71
C LYS A 14 -12.86 -15.76 -9.53
N GLU A 15 -12.03 -16.77 -9.30
CA GLU A 15 -10.81 -17.05 -10.08
C GLU A 15 -9.71 -15.98 -10.00
N VAL A 16 -9.86 -14.95 -9.15
CA VAL A 16 -8.76 -14.01 -8.89
C VAL A 16 -7.59 -14.80 -8.33
N GLY A 17 -6.50 -14.84 -9.10
CA GLY A 17 -5.28 -15.51 -8.71
C GLY A 17 -4.44 -14.65 -7.77
N PHE A 18 -3.57 -15.30 -7.01
CA PHE A 18 -2.53 -14.62 -6.26
C PHE A 18 -1.20 -15.32 -6.49
N LEU A 19 -0.21 -14.59 -6.98
CA LEU A 19 1.13 -15.10 -7.27
C LEU A 19 2.15 -13.98 -7.08
N ASP A 20 3.30 -14.29 -6.49
CA ASP A 20 4.42 -13.36 -6.32
C ASP A 20 4.01 -11.98 -5.76
N ARG A 21 3.21 -11.99 -4.68
CA ARG A 21 2.71 -10.77 -4.00
C ARG A 21 1.77 -9.92 -4.86
N SER A 22 1.22 -10.50 -5.91
CA SER A 22 0.39 -9.81 -6.90
C SER A 22 -0.96 -10.49 -7.07
N LEU A 23 -2.03 -9.71 -7.23
CA LEU A 23 -3.34 -10.20 -7.66
C LEU A 23 -3.35 -10.36 -9.18
N ILE A 24 -3.84 -11.48 -9.68
CA ILE A 24 -3.97 -11.78 -11.10
C ILE A 24 -5.42 -11.58 -11.52
N ILE A 25 -5.63 -10.72 -12.51
CA ILE A 25 -6.95 -10.43 -13.06
C ILE A 25 -7.45 -11.61 -13.91
N PRO A 26 -8.62 -12.20 -13.60
CA PRO A 26 -9.08 -13.41 -14.27
C PRO A 26 -9.74 -13.15 -15.62
N LYS A 27 -10.28 -11.94 -15.85
CA LYS A 27 -10.96 -11.58 -17.10
C LYS A 27 -10.99 -10.07 -17.33
N PRO A 28 -11.14 -9.60 -18.57
CA PRO A 28 -11.23 -8.17 -18.86
C PRO A 28 -12.48 -7.53 -18.25
N GLY A 29 -12.37 -6.29 -17.80
CA GLY A 29 -13.50 -5.51 -17.30
C GLY A 29 -13.12 -4.31 -16.45
N ILE A 30 -14.13 -3.68 -15.85
CA ILE A 30 -13.95 -2.56 -14.92
C ILE A 30 -13.82 -3.13 -13.50
N TYR A 31 -12.72 -2.75 -12.84
CA TYR A 31 -12.42 -3.18 -11.49
C TYR A 31 -12.29 -1.98 -10.57
N TYR A 32 -12.91 -2.08 -9.40
CA TYR A 32 -12.61 -1.20 -8.28
C TYR A 32 -11.43 -1.76 -7.49
N ILE A 33 -10.33 -1.02 -7.52
CA ILE A 33 -9.13 -1.32 -6.77
C ILE A 33 -9.19 -0.55 -5.46
N TYR A 34 -8.86 -1.19 -4.34
CA TYR A 34 -8.72 -0.52 -3.06
C TYR A 34 -7.46 -1.00 -2.33
N CYS A 35 -6.76 -0.07 -1.70
CA CYS A 35 -5.54 -0.35 -0.95
C CYS A 35 -5.44 0.63 0.22
N GLN A 36 -5.25 0.10 1.43
CA GLN A 36 -4.88 0.90 2.59
C GLN A 36 -3.58 0.36 3.18
N VAL A 37 -2.64 1.25 3.44
CA VAL A 37 -1.41 0.93 4.18
C VAL A 37 -1.35 1.80 5.41
N GLY A 38 -1.43 1.17 6.58
CA GLY A 38 -1.19 1.83 7.85
C GLY A 38 0.30 1.93 8.12
N PHE A 39 0.75 3.08 8.61
CA PHE A 39 2.11 3.32 9.04
C PHE A 39 2.15 3.72 10.51
N ARG A 40 3.21 3.31 11.19
CA ARG A 40 3.53 3.68 12.56
C ARG A 40 5.03 3.77 12.78
N GLY A 41 5.43 4.67 13.67
CA GLY A 41 6.82 4.79 14.06
C GLY A 41 6.96 5.49 15.40
N ARG A 42 8.18 5.45 15.93
CA ARG A 42 8.52 6.05 17.22
C ARG A 42 9.75 6.93 17.06
N GLY A 43 9.59 8.20 17.43
CA GLY A 43 10.60 9.20 17.14
C GLY A 43 10.67 9.52 15.65
N CYS A 44 11.40 10.59 15.37
CA CYS A 44 11.84 10.97 14.04
C CYS A 44 13.36 11.10 14.10
N ASN A 45 14.06 9.96 14.18
CA ASN A 45 15.52 9.96 14.30
C ASN A 45 16.19 10.57 13.04
N ASP A 46 15.49 10.56 11.90
CA ASP A 46 15.92 11.18 10.64
C ASP A 46 15.41 12.62 10.45
N ALA A 47 14.90 13.28 11.49
CA ALA A 47 14.48 14.69 11.41
C ALA A 47 15.62 15.66 11.04
N VAL A 48 16.87 15.20 11.05
CA VAL A 48 18.03 15.93 10.52
C VAL A 48 17.92 16.13 9.00
N SER A 49 17.14 15.29 8.31
CA SER A 49 16.98 15.28 6.84
C SER A 49 15.65 15.87 6.35
N GLY A 50 14.83 16.43 7.24
CA GLY A 50 13.49 16.95 6.93
C GLY A 50 12.35 15.96 7.21
N PRO A 51 11.11 16.28 6.78
CA PRO A 51 9.95 15.42 7.03
C PRO A 51 10.07 14.07 6.32
N LEU A 52 9.61 13.01 6.99
CA LEU A 52 9.62 11.64 6.47
C LEU A 52 8.43 11.45 5.51
N ALA A 53 8.72 11.27 4.22
CA ALA A 53 7.72 11.02 3.19
C ALA A 53 7.42 9.52 3.04
N LEU A 54 6.22 9.12 3.48
CA LEU A 54 5.67 7.79 3.34
C LEU A 54 4.87 7.73 2.04
N SER A 55 5.00 6.65 1.27
CA SER A 55 4.24 6.47 0.04
C SER A 55 3.70 5.06 -0.09
N SER A 56 2.54 4.98 -0.75
CA SER A 56 1.89 3.74 -1.17
C SER A 56 1.52 3.89 -2.63
N ARG A 57 1.86 2.90 -3.45
CA ARG A 57 1.62 2.89 -4.90
C ARG A 57 1.03 1.56 -5.31
N VAL A 58 -0.09 1.59 -6.02
CA VAL A 58 -0.64 0.40 -6.68
C VAL A 58 -0.20 0.43 -8.14
N LEU A 59 0.47 -0.63 -8.55
CA LEU A 59 1.01 -0.79 -9.89
C LEU A 59 0.40 -1.99 -10.58
N GLN A 60 0.34 -1.90 -11.91
CA GLN A 60 -0.03 -2.98 -12.80
C GLN A 60 1.18 -3.41 -13.61
N ARG A 61 1.29 -4.72 -13.87
CA ARG A 61 2.28 -5.31 -14.76
C ARG A 61 1.59 -6.29 -15.71
N GLN A 62 2.09 -6.37 -16.93
CA GLN A 62 1.68 -7.35 -17.93
C GLN A 62 2.90 -7.86 -18.70
N ASP A 63 2.81 -9.08 -19.21
CA ASP A 63 3.94 -9.69 -19.93
C ASP A 63 4.24 -8.97 -21.27
N SER A 64 3.27 -8.23 -21.81
CA SER A 64 3.40 -7.48 -23.07
C SER A 64 4.10 -6.12 -22.93
N TYR A 65 4.36 -5.64 -21.70
CA TYR A 65 4.99 -4.34 -21.47
C TYR A 65 5.98 -4.42 -20.30
N PRO A 66 7.26 -4.08 -20.51
CA PRO A 66 8.32 -4.34 -19.52
C PRO A 66 8.22 -3.47 -18.27
N GLU A 67 7.70 -2.25 -18.41
CA GLU A 67 7.63 -1.29 -17.30
C GLU A 67 6.29 -1.38 -16.57
N PRO A 68 6.27 -1.33 -15.22
CA PRO A 68 5.03 -1.26 -14.47
C PRO A 68 4.24 0.02 -14.73
N ILE A 69 2.93 -0.09 -14.89
CA ILE A 69 2.02 1.04 -15.02
C ILE A 69 1.54 1.46 -13.63
N LEU A 70 1.69 2.75 -13.29
CA LEU A 70 1.18 3.28 -12.03
C LEU A 70 -0.34 3.51 -12.14
N LEU A 71 -1.12 2.84 -11.30
CA LEU A 71 -2.57 3.02 -11.25
C LEU A 71 -2.98 4.02 -10.18
N LEU A 72 -2.44 3.87 -8.97
CA LEU A 72 -2.78 4.71 -7.82
C LEU A 72 -1.51 5.04 -7.03
N ALA A 73 -1.43 6.27 -6.53
CA ALA A 73 -0.35 6.69 -5.65
C ALA A 73 -0.88 7.62 -4.57
N GLY A 74 -0.34 7.47 -3.35
CA GLY A 74 -0.54 8.40 -2.26
C GLY A 74 0.76 8.63 -1.53
N VAL A 75 0.92 9.83 -1.00
CA VAL A 75 2.08 10.26 -0.22
C VAL A 75 1.57 10.96 1.01
N GLU A 76 2.13 10.63 2.16
CA GLU A 76 1.88 11.28 3.44
C GLU A 76 3.21 11.68 4.07
N SER A 77 3.25 12.87 4.66
CA SER A 77 4.44 13.41 5.31
C SER A 77 4.26 13.39 6.81
N VAL A 78 5.14 12.70 7.51
CA VAL A 78 5.22 12.72 8.97
C VAL A 78 6.52 13.43 9.39
N CYS A 79 6.70 13.69 10.69
CA CYS A 79 7.93 14.30 11.21
C CYS A 79 8.17 15.76 10.79
N GLY A 80 7.13 16.60 10.71
CA GLY A 80 7.30 18.04 10.47
C GLY A 80 7.95 18.78 11.65
N GLU A 81 8.70 19.86 11.36
CA GLU A 81 9.48 20.64 12.36
C GLU A 81 8.69 21.05 13.61
N GLN A 82 7.41 21.40 13.46
CA GLN A 82 6.57 21.85 14.58
C GLN A 82 6.04 20.69 15.44
N GLN A 83 5.91 19.47 14.88
CA GLN A 83 5.30 18.33 15.58
C GLN A 83 6.25 17.65 16.59
N TRP A 84 7.56 17.93 16.49
CA TRP A 84 8.62 17.24 17.22
C TRP A 84 9.49 18.15 18.09
N GLN A 85 9.02 19.35 18.41
CA GLN A 85 9.57 20.16 19.51
C GLN A 85 9.20 19.51 20.85
N GLY A 86 10.04 18.59 21.32
CA GLY A 86 9.93 17.91 22.61
C GLY A 86 11.30 17.37 23.02
N THR A 87 11.55 17.25 24.33
CA THR A 87 12.83 16.77 24.85
C THR A 87 13.17 15.39 24.31
N ALA A 88 14.45 15.17 23.95
CA ALA A 88 14.97 13.93 23.34
C ALA A 88 14.66 12.63 24.13
N SER A 89 14.19 12.74 25.37
CA SER A 89 13.79 11.65 26.24
C SER A 89 12.42 11.04 25.90
N GLU A 90 11.55 11.75 25.18
CA GLU A 90 10.22 11.26 24.80
C GLU A 90 10.12 11.07 23.29
N LYS A 91 10.58 9.93 22.77
CA LYS A 91 10.27 9.53 21.40
C LYS A 91 8.75 9.37 21.28
N ARG A 92 8.04 10.42 20.84
CA ARG A 92 6.60 10.38 20.54
C ARG A 92 6.33 9.28 19.51
N VAL A 93 5.14 8.74 19.53
CA VAL A 93 4.69 7.72 18.57
C VAL A 93 3.80 8.43 17.56
N TRP A 94 3.94 8.08 16.29
CA TRP A 94 3.08 8.59 15.23
C TRP A 94 2.38 7.44 14.50
N TYR A 95 1.21 7.74 13.97
CA TYR A 95 0.39 6.84 13.16
C TYR A 95 -0.17 7.64 11.99
N THR A 96 -0.16 7.04 10.81
CA THR A 96 -0.85 7.57 9.64
C THR A 96 -1.31 6.42 8.75
N SER A 97 -2.14 6.68 7.76
CA SER A 97 -2.59 5.69 6.79
C SER A 97 -2.76 6.31 5.43
N ILE A 98 -2.34 5.61 4.39
CA ILE A 98 -2.56 6.01 3.01
C ILE A 98 -3.61 5.08 2.42
N SER A 99 -4.77 5.64 2.08
CA SER A 99 -5.91 4.91 1.51
C SER A 99 -6.13 5.35 0.07
N LEU A 100 -6.13 4.39 -0.84
CA LEU A 100 -6.24 4.57 -2.28
C LEU A 100 -7.42 3.75 -2.79
N GLY A 101 -8.18 4.32 -3.72
CA GLY A 101 -9.17 3.55 -4.45
C GLY A 101 -9.63 4.24 -5.74
N ALA A 102 -9.85 3.45 -6.79
CA ALA A 102 -10.33 3.93 -8.08
C ALA A 102 -10.93 2.82 -8.93
N LEU A 103 -11.71 3.22 -9.93
CA LEU A 103 -12.14 2.37 -11.03
C LEU A 103 -11.10 2.39 -12.14
N VAL A 104 -10.70 1.19 -12.57
CA VAL A 104 -9.72 1.01 -13.63
C VAL A 104 -10.21 -0.10 -14.56
N GLN A 105 -10.02 0.08 -15.86
CA GLN A 105 -10.22 -0.99 -16.83
C GLN A 105 -8.97 -1.87 -16.86
N LEU A 106 -9.16 -3.16 -16.60
CA LEU A 106 -8.08 -4.14 -16.58
C LEU A 106 -8.38 -5.27 -17.57
N ASP A 107 -7.31 -5.86 -18.08
CA ASP A 107 -7.34 -7.01 -18.98
C ASP A 107 -6.95 -8.30 -18.25
N GLU A 108 -7.26 -9.43 -18.89
CA GLU A 108 -6.89 -10.77 -18.40
C GLU A 108 -5.39 -10.88 -18.13
N LYS A 109 -5.02 -11.61 -17.07
CA LYS A 109 -3.63 -11.92 -16.67
C LYS A 109 -2.78 -10.73 -16.25
N GLN A 110 -3.32 -9.51 -16.26
CA GLN A 110 -2.66 -8.37 -15.65
C GLN A 110 -2.45 -8.63 -14.15
N ARG A 111 -1.28 -8.25 -13.65
CA ARG A 111 -0.87 -8.45 -12.25
C ARG A 111 -0.88 -7.13 -11.53
N LEU A 112 -1.62 -7.03 -10.43
CA LEU A 112 -1.67 -5.86 -9.57
C LEU A 112 -0.84 -6.09 -8.31
N TYR A 113 0.00 -5.13 -7.94
CA TYR A 113 0.81 -5.21 -6.72
C TYR A 113 0.99 -3.84 -6.07
N VAL A 114 1.40 -3.84 -4.81
CA VAL A 114 1.56 -2.63 -4.00
C VAL A 114 3.03 -2.42 -3.66
N ASN A 115 3.53 -1.21 -3.89
CA ASN A 115 4.85 -0.77 -3.49
C ASN A 115 4.75 0.31 -2.40
N VAL A 116 5.56 0.20 -1.36
CA VAL A 116 5.57 1.11 -0.20
C VAL A 116 6.99 1.60 0.07
N SER A 117 7.16 2.87 0.42
CA SER A 117 8.51 3.44 0.60
C SER A 117 9.23 2.92 1.84
N HIS A 118 8.53 2.73 2.96
CA HIS A 118 9.13 2.34 4.24
C HIS A 118 8.43 1.11 4.85
N PRO A 119 8.70 -0.11 4.35
CA PRO A 119 8.12 -1.35 4.86
C PRO A 119 8.30 -1.54 6.38
N GLN A 120 9.41 -1.05 6.95
CA GLN A 120 9.72 -1.12 8.38
C GLN A 120 8.75 -0.33 9.26
N HIS A 121 8.04 0.64 8.69
CA HIS A 121 7.04 1.44 9.38
C HIS A 121 5.61 0.93 9.16
N VAL A 122 5.41 -0.12 8.36
CA VAL A 122 4.06 -0.63 8.08
C VAL A 122 3.47 -1.27 9.34
N ASP A 123 2.20 -0.96 9.58
CA ASP A 123 1.40 -1.57 10.63
C ASP A 123 0.70 -2.83 10.10
N TYR A 124 1.30 -3.99 10.38
CA TYR A 124 0.82 -5.32 9.95
C TYR A 124 -0.35 -5.86 10.76
N ARG A 125 -0.91 -5.08 11.69
CA ARG A 125 -2.11 -5.52 12.41
C ARG A 125 -3.31 -5.62 11.47
N ASP A 126 -4.13 -6.64 11.68
CA ASP A 126 -5.33 -6.87 10.89
C ASP A 126 -6.22 -5.61 10.84
N GLY A 127 -6.73 -5.29 9.65
CA GLY A 127 -7.56 -4.11 9.40
C GLY A 127 -6.81 -2.79 9.29
N LYS A 128 -5.49 -2.74 9.53
CA LYS A 128 -4.67 -1.53 9.29
C LYS A 128 -4.10 -1.48 7.89
N THR A 129 -3.69 -2.64 7.36
CA THR A 129 -3.09 -2.78 6.04
C THR A 129 -3.81 -3.86 5.26
N PHE A 130 -4.38 -3.50 4.11
CA PHE A 130 -5.12 -4.41 3.24
C PHE A 130 -5.09 -3.94 1.79
N PHE A 131 -5.22 -4.87 0.86
CA PHE A 131 -5.23 -4.63 -0.57
C PHE A 131 -6.21 -5.60 -1.22
N GLY A 132 -7.00 -5.10 -2.15
CA GLY A 132 -7.96 -5.94 -2.87
C GLY A 132 -8.49 -5.29 -4.13
N VAL A 133 -9.26 -6.09 -4.85
CA VAL A 133 -9.89 -5.70 -6.10
C VAL A 133 -11.26 -6.36 -6.18
N THR A 134 -12.25 -5.66 -6.72
CA THR A 134 -13.55 -6.23 -7.06
C THR A 134 -13.96 -5.79 -8.46
N MET A 135 -14.49 -6.72 -9.24
CA MET A 135 -15.13 -6.38 -10.51
C MET A 135 -16.50 -5.75 -10.23
N ILE A 136 -16.89 -4.77 -11.06
CA ILE A 136 -18.23 -4.19 -11.08
C ILE A 136 -19.06 -4.83 -12.20
#